data_AF-A0A8J5NZM3-F1
#
_entry.id   AF-A0A8J5NZM3-F1
#
_cell.length_a   1.000
_cell.length_b   1.000
_cell.length_c   1.000
_cell.angle_alpha   90.00
_cell.angle_beta   90.00
_cell.angle_gamma   90.00
#
_symmetry.space_group_name_H-M   'P 1'
#
loop_
_entity.id
_entity.type
_entity.pdbx_description
1 polymer ?
#
loop_
_entity_poly.entity_id
_entity_poly.type
_entity_poly.pdbx_seq_one_letter_code
_entity_poly.pdbx_strand_id
1 'polypeptide(L)'
;MKGDSHHTMAPSEQSAIASEVSCEPSPDGKPQIENADYQQTHLRKRFTLVSTIAFGFTTMNSWVAFASGLAVPLSCGAGPTLIYGLLVGGIVMTILAAGYAELASVFPSAGGQYHIVYMTFPASTRRFAAFFTGWMSILYTMGATASCSFFVSQSILNLVTLWNEMYVAQSWHVYLVHICLCTIAFSAASRFPAAIGSIGVSVFWLSIIGFIASLATLLAVQEVKQPSKFVFTEFTNVSGWTDGWAAMIGLASCLWAYCGIDAPSHLSEEVDNPSRNIPIATGATIILGIITVIAWNIGLMYVIKDVQGLIASGAPIMEVYNQALGSKTATTIWAI
;
A
#
# COMPACT_ATOMS: atom_id res chain seq x y z
N MET A 1 -21.25 6.68 77.13
CA MET A 1 -22.40 5.98 76.49
C MET A 1 -23.06 6.97 75.54
N LYS A 2 -22.87 6.76 74.22
CA LYS A 2 -23.50 7.48 73.08
C LYS A 2 -23.25 9.01 73.01
N GLY A 3 -22.95 9.63 71.86
CA GLY A 3 -22.82 9.18 70.48
C GLY A 3 -22.65 10.43 69.63
N ASP A 4 -21.60 10.48 68.81
CA ASP A 4 -21.33 11.60 67.91
C ASP A 4 -21.91 11.32 66.52
N SER A 5 -22.73 12.26 66.08
CA SER A 5 -23.13 12.48 64.70
C SER A 5 -22.00 13.13 63.91
N HIS A 6 -21.75 12.71 62.67
CA HIS A 6 -21.74 13.62 61.51
C HIS A 6 -21.41 12.91 60.19
N HIS A 7 -22.23 13.24 59.19
CA HIS A 7 -22.01 13.35 57.75
C HIS A 7 -20.77 12.70 57.10
N THR A 8 -21.04 11.85 56.10
CA THR A 8 -20.08 11.40 55.10
C THR A 8 -20.36 12.07 53.75
N MET A 9 -19.40 12.84 53.25
CA MET A 9 -19.18 13.13 51.82
C MET A 9 -18.00 12.25 51.34
N ALA A 10 -18.07 11.82 50.08
CA ALA A 10 -17.04 11.10 49.29
C ALA A 10 -15.69 11.89 49.21
N PRO A 11 -14.57 11.41 48.61
CA PRO A 11 -14.41 10.35 47.58
C PRO A 11 -13.09 9.51 47.64
N SER A 12 -12.96 8.49 46.77
CA SER A 12 -11.76 8.24 45.92
C SER A 12 -11.70 6.81 45.36
N GLU A 13 -11.18 6.74 44.13
CA GLU A 13 -10.87 5.56 43.33
C GLU A 13 -9.78 4.66 43.94
N GLN A 14 -9.69 3.44 43.41
CA GLN A 14 -8.62 2.41 43.51
C GLN A 14 -8.78 1.32 44.58
N SER A 15 -9.33 0.17 44.14
CA SER A 15 -8.84 -1.19 44.48
C SER A 15 -9.54 -2.17 43.54
N ALA A 16 -8.95 -2.54 42.40
CA ALA A 16 -8.10 -3.72 42.26
C ALA A 16 -8.86 -5.05 42.43
N ILE A 17 -9.21 -5.65 41.28
CA ILE A 17 -8.97 -7.04 40.87
C ILE A 17 -8.76 -8.03 42.02
N ALA A 18 -9.78 -8.83 42.31
CA ALA A 18 -9.68 -10.24 42.67
C ALA A 18 -11.11 -10.79 42.87
N SER A 19 -11.70 -11.41 41.85
CA SER A 19 -12.80 -12.36 42.11
C SER A 19 -12.17 -13.74 42.22
N GLU A 20 -12.07 -14.24 43.45
CA GLU A 20 -11.66 -15.60 43.76
C GLU A 20 -12.56 -16.60 43.03
N VAL A 21 -11.95 -17.48 42.24
CA VAL A 21 -12.63 -18.65 41.69
C VAL A 21 -12.67 -19.71 42.81
N SER A 22 -13.79 -19.77 43.52
CA SER A 22 -14.08 -20.91 44.41
C SER A 22 -14.39 -22.13 43.57
N CYS A 23 -13.49 -23.12 43.57
CA CYS A 23 -13.77 -24.46 43.05
C CYS A 23 -14.42 -25.31 44.15
N GLU A 24 -15.75 -25.23 44.29
CA GLU A 24 -16.50 -26.32 44.91
C GLU A 24 -17.04 -27.27 43.82
N PRO A 25 -16.85 -28.59 43.95
CA PRO A 25 -17.35 -29.54 42.96
C PRO A 25 -18.84 -29.84 43.21
N SER A 26 -19.67 -29.55 42.21
CA SER A 26 -21.08 -29.94 42.16
C SER A 26 -21.25 -31.43 41.81
N PRO A 27 -22.29 -32.15 42.27
CA PRO A 27 -22.31 -33.62 42.35
C PRO A 27 -22.49 -34.38 41.04
N ASP A 28 -22.66 -33.70 39.90
CA ASP A 28 -22.90 -34.35 38.61
C ASP A 28 -21.76 -34.05 37.65
N GLY A 29 -20.92 -35.06 37.39
CA GLY A 29 -19.72 -35.03 36.54
C GLY A 29 -19.97 -34.78 35.05
N LYS A 30 -20.66 -33.70 34.71
CA LYS A 30 -20.74 -33.13 33.37
C LYS A 30 -20.05 -31.76 33.40
N PRO A 31 -19.09 -31.47 32.51
CA PRO A 31 -18.54 -30.13 32.41
C PRO A 31 -19.66 -29.18 31.99
N GLN A 32 -20.15 -28.39 32.95
CA GLN A 32 -20.93 -27.20 32.64
C GLN A 32 -19.94 -26.22 32.03
N ILE A 33 -19.95 -26.14 30.70
CA ILE A 33 -19.43 -24.98 30.01
C ILE A 33 -20.41 -23.86 30.38
N GLU A 34 -20.11 -23.17 31.48
CA GLU A 34 -20.70 -21.89 31.78
C GLU A 34 -20.40 -21.03 30.55
N ASN A 35 -21.43 -20.78 29.76
CA ASN A 35 -21.38 -19.84 28.65
C ASN A 35 -21.19 -18.45 29.28
N ALA A 36 -19.95 -18.15 29.66
CA ALA A 36 -19.48 -16.79 29.74
C ALA A 36 -19.77 -16.21 28.36
N ASP A 37 -20.80 -15.38 28.32
CA ASP A 37 -21.28 -14.65 27.17
C ASP A 37 -20.15 -13.69 26.75
N TYR A 38 -19.09 -14.24 26.14
CA TYR A 38 -18.19 -13.51 25.28
C TYR A 38 -19.07 -13.08 24.12
N GLN A 39 -19.75 -11.94 24.31
CA GLN A 39 -20.15 -11.06 23.24
C GLN A 39 -18.89 -10.84 22.40
N GLN A 40 -18.63 -11.72 21.43
CA GLN A 40 -17.65 -11.49 20.40
C GLN A 40 -18.12 -10.19 19.77
N THR A 41 -17.42 -9.09 20.09
CA THR A 41 -17.59 -7.80 19.45
C THR A 41 -17.24 -7.97 17.99
N HIS A 42 -18.19 -8.48 17.21
CA HIS A 42 -18.03 -8.62 15.78
C HIS A 42 -18.07 -7.22 15.18
N LEU A 43 -16.98 -6.84 14.52
CA LEU A 43 -16.98 -5.63 13.70
C LEU A 43 -18.11 -5.75 12.68
N ARG A 44 -18.82 -4.64 12.46
CA ARG A 44 -19.90 -4.59 11.48
C ARG A 44 -19.32 -4.91 10.11
N LYS A 45 -19.94 -5.85 9.39
CA LYS A 45 -19.62 -6.13 7.99
C LYS A 45 -19.90 -4.87 7.16
N ARG A 46 -18.85 -4.23 6.68
CA ARG A 46 -18.86 -2.94 5.96
C ARG A 46 -18.39 -3.07 4.52
N PHE A 47 -17.66 -4.13 4.19
CA PHE A 47 -17.05 -4.32 2.88
C PHE A 47 -17.76 -5.40 2.07
N THR A 48 -18.27 -5.00 0.92
CA THR A 48 -18.69 -5.91 -0.16
C THR A 48 -17.48 -6.35 -0.97
N LEU A 49 -17.62 -7.39 -1.79
CA LEU A 49 -16.53 -7.87 -2.67
C LEU A 49 -15.93 -6.74 -3.53
N VAL A 50 -16.75 -5.87 -4.11
CA VAL A 50 -16.29 -4.73 -4.92
C VAL A 50 -15.51 -3.73 -4.08
N SER A 51 -15.98 -3.43 -2.87
CA SER A 51 -15.27 -2.54 -1.94
C SER A 51 -13.93 -3.14 -1.50
N THR A 52 -13.87 -4.46 -1.30
CA THR A 52 -12.61 -5.17 -0.98
C THR A 52 -11.62 -5.16 -2.14
N ILE A 53 -12.09 -5.37 -3.38
CA ILE A 53 -11.26 -5.25 -4.59
C ILE A 53 -10.75 -3.81 -4.74
N ALA A 54 -11.63 -2.82 -4.57
CA ALA A 54 -11.27 -1.42 -4.63
C ALA A 54 -10.22 -1.06 -3.58
N PHE A 55 -10.36 -1.57 -2.35
CA PHE A 55 -9.37 -1.39 -1.29
C PHE A 55 -8.02 -2.02 -1.63
N GLY A 56 -8.02 -3.26 -2.12
CA GLY A 56 -6.79 -3.94 -2.57
C GLY A 56 -6.10 -3.18 -3.69
N PHE A 57 -6.84 -2.80 -4.74
CA PHE A 57 -6.32 -2.04 -5.86
C PHE A 57 -5.81 -0.65 -5.44
N THR A 58 -6.52 0.07 -4.57
CA THR A 58 -6.06 1.40 -4.12
C THR A 58 -4.85 1.34 -3.21
N THR A 59 -4.70 0.28 -2.43
CA THR A 59 -3.52 0.06 -1.59
C THR A 59 -2.28 -0.23 -2.43
N MET A 60 -2.43 -1.05 -3.49
CA MET A 60 -1.32 -1.41 -4.37
C MET A 60 -1.05 -0.35 -5.45
N ASN A 61 -2.11 0.18 -6.05
CA ASN A 61 -2.17 1.17 -7.14
C ASN A 61 -0.95 1.15 -8.08
N SER A 62 -0.73 0.00 -8.74
CA SER A 62 0.56 -0.34 -9.36
C SER A 62 1.12 0.69 -10.33
N TRP A 63 0.28 1.29 -11.17
CA TRP A 63 0.76 2.25 -12.17
C TRP A 63 1.29 3.53 -11.52
N VAL A 64 0.63 4.03 -10.46
CA VAL A 64 1.10 5.19 -9.69
C VAL A 64 2.30 4.83 -8.82
N ALA A 65 2.27 3.68 -8.16
CA ALA A 65 3.37 3.19 -7.33
C ALA A 65 4.65 2.99 -8.15
N PHE A 66 4.53 2.53 -9.40
CA PHE A 66 5.66 2.42 -10.30
C PHE A 66 6.13 3.79 -10.82
N ALA A 67 5.19 4.70 -11.12
CA ALA A 67 5.51 6.06 -11.57
C ALA A 67 6.37 6.84 -10.57
N SER A 68 6.19 6.61 -9.26
CA SER A 68 6.99 7.25 -8.22
C SER A 68 8.43 6.74 -8.14
N GLY A 69 8.64 5.46 -8.48
CA GLY A 69 9.95 4.79 -8.43
C GLY A 69 10.69 4.72 -9.77
N LEU A 70 10.22 5.41 -10.81
CA LEU A 70 10.60 5.18 -12.20
C LEU A 70 12.07 5.48 -12.53
N ALA A 71 12.73 6.37 -11.77
CA ALA A 71 14.13 6.75 -11.99
C ALA A 71 15.12 5.58 -11.82
N VAL A 72 14.90 4.70 -10.83
CA VAL A 72 15.79 3.57 -10.55
C VAL A 72 15.83 2.56 -11.71
N PRO A 73 14.70 1.98 -12.18
CA PRO A 73 14.73 1.04 -13.28
C PRO A 73 15.19 1.69 -14.60
N LEU A 74 14.98 3.01 -14.79
CA LEU A 74 15.54 3.74 -15.93
C LEU A 74 17.07 3.75 -15.90
N SER A 75 17.67 4.04 -14.74
CA SER A 75 19.13 4.07 -14.59
C SER A 75 19.78 2.68 -14.72
N CYS A 76 19.00 1.63 -14.48
CA CYS A 76 19.44 0.24 -14.35
C CYS A 76 19.06 -0.64 -15.56
N GLY A 77 18.93 -0.03 -16.75
CA GLY A 77 18.67 -0.76 -17.99
C GLY A 77 17.54 -0.21 -18.86
N ALA A 78 16.96 0.94 -18.52
CA ALA A 78 15.99 1.65 -19.34
C ALA A 78 14.83 0.74 -19.84
N GLY A 79 14.46 0.86 -21.12
CA GLY A 79 13.26 0.21 -21.68
C GLY A 79 13.11 -1.28 -21.36
N PRO A 80 14.12 -2.14 -21.66
CA PRO A 80 14.05 -3.56 -21.34
C PRO A 80 13.78 -3.85 -19.86
N THR A 81 14.45 -3.16 -18.94
CA THR A 81 14.26 -3.35 -17.49
C THR A 81 12.86 -2.93 -17.05
N LEU A 82 12.36 -1.81 -17.57
CA LEU A 82 11.02 -1.32 -17.26
C LEU A 82 9.91 -2.26 -17.78
N ILE A 83 10.05 -2.84 -18.97
CA ILE A 83 9.02 -3.73 -19.54
C ILE A 83 9.13 -5.16 -19.00
N TYR A 84 10.30 -5.79 -19.16
CA TYR A 84 10.48 -7.18 -18.77
C TYR A 84 10.57 -7.34 -17.26
N GLY A 85 11.10 -6.34 -16.54
CA GLY A 85 11.14 -6.37 -15.08
C GLY A 85 9.73 -6.33 -14.46
N LEU A 86 8.83 -5.51 -15.01
CA LEU A 86 7.42 -5.52 -14.60
C LEU A 86 6.72 -6.83 -14.95
N LEU A 87 6.96 -7.39 -16.14
CA LEU A 87 6.39 -8.68 -16.54
C LEU A 87 6.83 -9.83 -15.62
N VAL A 88 8.14 -9.96 -15.41
CA VAL A 88 8.71 -10.98 -14.51
C VAL A 88 8.22 -10.76 -13.09
N GLY A 89 8.23 -9.52 -12.61
CA GLY A 89 7.72 -9.16 -11.29
C GLY A 89 6.24 -9.51 -11.11
N GLY A 90 5.41 -9.24 -12.12
CA GLY A 90 3.99 -9.57 -12.13
C GLY A 90 3.74 -11.08 -12.10
N ILE A 91 4.52 -11.88 -12.84
CA ILE A 91 4.41 -13.35 -12.81
C ILE A 91 4.78 -13.87 -11.41
N VAL A 92 5.91 -13.44 -10.85
CA VAL A 92 6.35 -13.85 -9.51
C VAL A 92 5.31 -13.47 -8.46
N MET A 93 4.80 -12.24 -8.52
CA MET A 93 3.80 -11.76 -7.57
C MET A 93 2.45 -12.43 -7.75
N THR A 94 2.08 -12.87 -8.95
CA THR A 94 0.87 -13.68 -9.18
C THR A 94 0.98 -15.05 -8.52
N ILE A 95 2.14 -15.70 -8.59
CA ILE A 95 2.37 -16.99 -7.91
C ILE A 95 2.27 -16.80 -6.38
N LEU A 96 2.90 -15.74 -5.85
CA LEU A 96 2.78 -15.39 -4.42
C LEU A 96 1.33 -15.06 -4.04
N ALA A 97 0.60 -14.34 -4.89
CA ALA A 97 -0.81 -14.02 -4.71
C ALA A 97 -1.66 -15.26 -4.58
N ALA A 98 -1.46 -16.24 -5.46
CA ALA A 98 -2.24 -17.47 -5.50
C ALA A 98 -1.99 -18.28 -4.21
N GLY A 99 -0.73 -18.49 -3.83
CA GLY A 99 -0.40 -19.21 -2.58
C GLY A 99 -0.93 -18.48 -1.35
N TYR A 100 -0.85 -17.15 -1.31
CA TYR A 100 -1.39 -16.36 -0.22
C TYR A 100 -2.93 -16.42 -0.18
N ALA A 101 -3.59 -16.36 -1.33
CA ALA A 101 -5.04 -16.43 -1.46
C ALA A 101 -5.59 -17.79 -0.99
N GLU A 102 -4.90 -18.89 -1.29
CA GLU A 102 -5.24 -20.22 -0.75
C GLU A 102 -5.19 -20.23 0.78
N LEU A 103 -4.10 -19.73 1.37
CA LEU A 103 -3.95 -19.67 2.83
C LEU A 103 -4.97 -18.74 3.49
N ALA A 104 -5.24 -17.58 2.88
CA ALA A 104 -6.24 -16.62 3.36
C ALA A 104 -7.68 -17.17 3.29
N SER A 105 -7.96 -18.11 2.37
CA SER A 105 -9.25 -18.78 2.28
C SER A 105 -9.51 -19.70 3.47
N VAL A 106 -8.46 -20.38 3.96
CA VAL A 106 -8.52 -21.32 5.09
C VAL A 106 -8.47 -20.58 6.42
N PHE A 107 -7.63 -19.54 6.52
CA PHE A 107 -7.41 -18.78 7.74
C PHE A 107 -7.78 -17.29 7.58
N PRO A 108 -9.07 -16.95 7.37
CA PRO A 108 -9.52 -15.58 7.11
C PRO A 108 -9.50 -14.72 8.38
N SER A 109 -8.31 -14.27 8.80
CA SER A 109 -8.11 -13.40 9.97
C SER A 109 -7.54 -12.05 9.57
N ALA A 110 -7.94 -10.99 10.29
CA ALA A 110 -7.41 -9.64 10.11
C ALA A 110 -5.91 -9.58 10.47
N GLY A 111 -5.39 -10.60 11.16
CA GLY A 111 -3.96 -10.76 11.40
C GLY A 111 -3.15 -11.17 10.16
N GLY A 112 -3.80 -11.44 9.02
CA GLY A 112 -3.14 -11.69 7.74
C GLY A 112 -1.98 -12.69 7.83
N GLN A 113 -0.80 -12.28 7.34
CA GLN A 113 0.39 -13.12 7.21
C GLN A 113 0.88 -13.71 8.54
N TYR A 114 0.95 -12.95 9.63
CA TYR A 114 1.48 -13.47 10.89
C TYR A 114 0.56 -14.54 11.49
N HIS A 115 -0.75 -14.37 11.33
CA HIS A 115 -1.74 -15.35 11.79
C HIS A 115 -1.64 -16.64 10.97
N ILE A 116 -1.50 -16.53 9.65
CA ILE A 116 -1.25 -17.67 8.76
C ILE A 116 0.01 -18.41 9.20
N VAL A 117 1.12 -17.72 9.45
CA VAL A 117 2.37 -18.33 9.93
C VAL A 117 2.15 -19.08 11.25
N TYR A 118 1.43 -18.49 12.20
CA TYR A 118 1.14 -19.13 13.48
C TYR A 118 0.32 -20.43 13.33
N MET A 119 -0.61 -20.46 12.38
CA MET A 119 -1.48 -21.62 12.13
C MET A 119 -0.75 -22.74 11.35
N THR A 120 0.21 -22.39 10.50
CA THR A 120 0.83 -23.35 9.57
C THR A 120 2.14 -23.95 10.12
N PHE A 121 2.84 -23.23 11.00
CA PHE A 121 4.14 -23.67 11.52
C PHE A 121 4.02 -24.69 12.67
N PRO A 122 5.04 -25.57 12.86
CA PRO A 122 5.10 -26.50 13.99
C PRO A 122 5.00 -25.80 15.35
N ALA A 123 4.42 -26.49 16.34
CA ALA A 123 4.17 -25.92 17.67
C ALA A 123 5.44 -25.38 18.38
N SER A 124 6.61 -25.94 18.07
CA SER A 124 7.90 -25.51 18.62
C SER A 124 8.37 -24.15 18.09
N THR A 125 8.11 -23.81 16.82
CA THR A 125 8.64 -22.61 16.16
C THR A 125 7.58 -21.56 15.84
N ARG A 126 6.28 -21.92 15.84
CA ARG A 126 5.19 -21.04 15.39
C ARG A 126 5.13 -19.69 16.09
N ARG A 127 5.42 -19.62 17.41
CA ARG A 127 5.38 -18.37 18.18
C ARG A 127 6.46 -17.39 17.73
N PHE A 128 7.69 -17.89 17.56
CA PHE A 128 8.83 -17.09 17.12
C PHE A 128 8.67 -16.66 15.67
N ALA A 129 8.29 -17.59 14.78
CA ALA A 129 8.07 -17.29 13.37
C ALA A 129 6.96 -16.23 13.18
N ALA A 130 5.81 -16.40 13.84
CA ALA A 130 4.71 -15.44 13.77
C ALA A 130 5.09 -14.07 14.35
N PHE A 131 5.83 -14.03 15.46
CA PHE A 131 6.34 -12.78 16.02
C PHE A 131 7.27 -12.06 15.05
N PHE A 132 8.20 -12.78 14.43
CA PHE A 132 9.10 -12.21 13.43
C PHE A 132 8.34 -11.70 12.21
N THR A 133 7.40 -12.48 11.66
CA THR A 133 6.55 -12.06 10.55
C THR A 133 5.75 -10.80 10.91
N GLY A 134 5.14 -10.74 12.10
CA GLY A 134 4.40 -9.56 12.54
C GLY A 134 5.26 -8.30 12.60
N TRP A 135 6.47 -8.38 13.14
CA TRP A 135 7.39 -7.24 13.14
C TRP A 135 7.84 -6.83 11.74
N MET A 136 8.12 -7.78 10.85
CA MET A 136 8.45 -7.47 9.46
C MET A 136 7.28 -6.78 8.75
N SER A 137 6.03 -7.22 8.99
CA SER A 137 4.84 -6.56 8.45
C SER A 137 4.69 -5.12 8.97
N ILE A 138 4.91 -4.88 10.27
CA ILE A 138 4.85 -3.52 10.85
C ILE A 138 5.91 -2.61 10.20
N LEU A 139 7.17 -3.06 10.13
CA LEU A 139 8.25 -2.29 9.53
C LEU A 139 7.97 -1.99 8.05
N TYR A 140 7.44 -2.99 7.32
CA TYR A 140 7.02 -2.82 5.95
C TYR A 140 5.93 -1.75 5.82
N THR A 141 4.85 -1.82 6.61
CA THR A 141 3.76 -0.84 6.53
C THR A 141 4.23 0.58 6.88
N MET A 142 5.09 0.72 7.89
CA MET A 142 5.70 2.00 8.26
C MET A 142 6.55 2.57 7.13
N GLY A 143 7.45 1.77 6.58
CA GLY A 143 8.33 2.18 5.48
C GLY A 143 7.55 2.52 4.20
N ALA A 144 6.56 1.70 3.84
CA ALA A 144 5.71 1.92 2.68
C ALA A 144 4.92 3.23 2.78
N THR A 145 4.31 3.48 3.94
CA THR A 145 3.53 4.70 4.17
C THR A 145 4.44 5.93 4.16
N ALA A 146 5.59 5.86 4.82
CA ALA A 146 6.57 6.95 4.81
C ALA A 146 7.07 7.26 3.38
N SER A 147 7.35 6.22 2.58
CA SER A 147 7.76 6.35 1.17
C SER A 147 6.70 7.09 0.34
N CYS A 148 5.43 6.67 0.41
CA CYS A 148 4.33 7.31 -0.32
C CYS A 148 4.13 8.77 0.10
N SER A 149 4.13 9.06 1.40
CA SER A 149 3.99 10.44 1.89
C SER A 149 5.17 11.32 1.51
N PHE A 150 6.39 10.77 1.47
CA PHE A 150 7.58 11.47 1.02
C PHE A 150 7.48 11.83 -0.47
N PHE A 151 7.07 10.88 -1.31
CA PHE A 151 6.85 11.12 -2.74
C PHE A 151 5.85 12.25 -2.99
N VAL A 152 4.69 12.23 -2.34
CA VAL A 152 3.68 13.30 -2.49
C VAL A 152 4.23 14.66 -2.04
N SER A 153 5.00 14.69 -0.96
CA SER A 153 5.63 15.92 -0.46
C SER A 153 6.63 16.50 -1.46
N GLN A 154 7.42 15.62 -2.09
CA GLN A 154 8.38 15.99 -3.12
C GLN A 154 7.66 16.52 -4.38
N SER A 155 6.57 15.87 -4.81
CA SER A 155 5.76 16.32 -5.95
C SER A 155 5.14 17.69 -5.71
N ILE A 156 4.61 17.97 -4.51
CA ILE A 156 4.06 19.29 -4.15
C ILE A 156 5.12 20.38 -4.28
N LEU A 157 6.32 20.17 -3.74
CA LEU A 157 7.39 21.17 -3.79
C LEU A 157 7.94 21.35 -5.21
N ASN A 158 8.01 20.26 -5.98
CA ASN A 158 8.40 20.33 -7.38
C ASN A 158 7.39 21.14 -8.22
N LEU A 159 6.09 21.09 -7.89
CA LEU A 159 5.09 21.98 -8.48
C LEU A 159 5.29 23.44 -8.08
N VAL A 160 5.65 23.71 -6.82
CA VAL A 160 5.99 25.08 -6.40
C VAL A 160 7.17 25.61 -7.20
N THR A 161 8.22 24.79 -7.42
CA THR A 161 9.36 25.20 -8.25
C THR A 161 9.01 25.38 -9.73
N LEU A 162 8.03 24.62 -10.25
CA LEU A 162 7.56 24.76 -11.63
C LEU A 162 6.90 26.12 -11.89
N TRP A 163 6.11 26.60 -10.91
CA TRP A 163 5.39 27.87 -10.99
C TRP A 163 6.21 29.07 -10.49
N ASN A 164 7.14 28.85 -9.57
CA ASN A 164 8.01 29.88 -9.02
C ASN A 164 9.48 29.50 -9.20
N GLU A 165 10.07 29.99 -10.28
CA GLU A 165 11.46 29.70 -10.66
C GLU A 165 12.50 30.28 -9.67
N MET A 166 12.10 31.23 -8.80
CA MET A 166 12.98 31.76 -7.75
C MET A 166 12.98 30.90 -6.48
N TYR A 167 12.04 29.96 -6.34
CA TYR A 167 11.97 29.09 -5.17
C TYR A 167 12.90 27.89 -5.35
N VAL A 168 13.83 27.70 -4.41
CA VAL A 168 14.71 26.53 -4.38
C VAL A 168 14.24 25.60 -3.26
N ALA A 169 13.70 24.44 -3.64
CA ALA A 169 13.29 23.43 -2.69
C ALA A 169 14.51 22.89 -1.91
N GLN A 170 14.44 22.96 -0.58
CA GLN A 170 15.46 22.44 0.34
C GLN A 170 14.91 21.17 0.99
N SER A 171 15.80 20.25 1.40
CA SER A 171 15.39 18.96 1.99
C SER A 171 14.51 19.11 3.23
N TRP A 172 14.73 20.17 4.03
CA TRP A 172 13.92 20.43 5.22
C TRP A 172 12.49 20.92 4.87
N HIS A 173 12.28 21.57 3.72
CA HIS A 173 10.93 21.89 3.24
C HIS A 173 10.15 20.60 2.96
N VAL A 174 10.78 19.64 2.28
CA VAL A 174 10.16 18.34 1.94
C VAL A 174 9.76 17.61 3.22
N TYR A 175 10.64 17.61 4.21
CA TYR A 175 10.38 16.99 5.51
C TYR A 175 9.19 17.63 6.26
N LEU A 176 9.08 18.97 6.27
CA LEU A 176 7.96 19.64 6.93
C LEU A 176 6.61 19.34 6.25
N VAL A 177 6.58 19.34 4.91
CA VAL A 177 5.37 18.95 4.15
C VAL A 177 5.02 17.50 4.42
N HIS A 178 6.01 16.61 4.49
CA HIS A 178 5.82 15.19 4.83
C HIS A 178 5.17 15.01 6.19
N ILE A 179 5.71 15.64 7.25
CA ILE A 179 5.13 15.57 8.59
C ILE A 179 3.71 16.14 8.63
N CYS A 180 3.45 17.24 7.91
CA CYS A 180 2.12 17.82 7.78
C CYS A 180 1.12 16.83 7.15
N LEU A 181 1.47 16.21 6.02
CA LEU A 181 0.62 15.23 5.34
C LEU A 181 0.36 14.00 6.21
N CYS A 182 1.39 13.47 6.89
CA CYS A 182 1.22 12.35 7.81
C CYS A 182 0.28 12.70 8.97
N THR A 183 0.38 13.91 9.52
CA THR A 183 -0.48 14.39 10.61
C THR A 183 -1.93 14.54 10.17
N ILE A 184 -2.16 15.08 8.96
CA ILE A 184 -3.50 15.19 8.36
C ILE A 184 -4.09 13.79 8.11
N ALA A 185 -3.31 12.88 7.50
CA ALA A 185 -3.74 11.52 7.22
C ALA A 185 -4.09 10.75 8.51
N PHE A 186 -3.25 10.85 9.54
CA PHE A 186 -3.50 10.25 10.85
C PHE A 186 -4.77 10.81 11.51
N SER A 187 -4.96 12.14 11.45
CA SER A 187 -6.14 12.80 12.00
C SER A 187 -7.43 12.40 11.27
N ALA A 188 -7.39 12.32 9.93
CA ALA A 188 -8.52 11.90 9.12
C ALA A 188 -8.88 10.42 9.37
N ALA A 189 -7.88 9.53 9.39
CA ALA A 189 -8.07 8.09 9.59
C ALA A 189 -8.61 7.78 11.00
N SER A 190 -8.11 8.47 12.03
CA SER A 190 -8.57 8.29 13.41
C SER A 190 -9.98 8.83 13.66
N ARG A 191 -10.38 9.92 12.98
CA ARG A 191 -11.69 10.55 13.20
C ARG A 191 -12.82 9.93 12.37
N PHE A 192 -12.51 9.37 11.20
CA PHE A 192 -13.51 8.86 10.25
C PHE A 192 -13.21 7.42 9.75
N PRO A 193 -13.03 6.43 10.64
CA PRO A 193 -12.71 5.06 10.22
C PRO A 193 -13.80 4.43 9.33
N ALA A 194 -15.07 4.81 9.54
CA ALA A 194 -16.19 4.32 8.73
C ALA A 194 -16.19 4.87 7.29
N ALA A 195 -15.50 5.98 7.02
CA ALA A 195 -15.43 6.59 5.69
C ALA A 195 -14.37 5.92 4.80
N ILE A 196 -13.41 5.19 5.37
CA ILE A 196 -12.27 4.59 4.65
C ILE A 196 -12.73 3.71 3.49
N GLY A 197 -13.77 2.87 3.70
CA GLY A 197 -14.30 2.01 2.63
C GLY A 197 -14.91 2.80 1.47
N SER A 198 -15.68 3.85 1.75
CA SER A 198 -16.31 4.69 0.71
C SER A 198 -15.28 5.55 -0.04
N ILE A 199 -14.30 6.09 0.69
CA ILE A 199 -13.17 6.81 0.11
C ILE A 199 -12.37 5.88 -0.80
N GLY A 200 -12.10 4.64 -0.37
CA GLY A 200 -11.38 3.65 -1.17
C GLY A 200 -12.05 3.36 -2.51
N VAL A 201 -13.37 3.19 -2.56
CA VAL A 201 -14.10 3.02 -3.84
C VAL A 201 -14.01 4.26 -4.71
N SER A 202 -14.05 5.45 -4.12
CA SER A 202 -13.96 6.71 -4.87
C SER A 202 -12.57 6.90 -5.47
N VAL A 203 -11.52 6.63 -4.68
CA VAL A 203 -10.11 6.66 -5.11
C VAL A 203 -9.83 5.58 -6.15
N PHE A 204 -10.47 4.41 -6.04
CA PHE A 204 -10.38 3.35 -7.05
C PHE A 204 -10.84 3.85 -8.43
N TRP A 205 -12.05 4.40 -8.51
CA TRP A 205 -12.57 4.93 -9.77
C TRP A 205 -11.75 6.12 -10.28
N LEU A 206 -11.33 7.01 -9.38
CA LEU A 206 -10.45 8.12 -9.71
C LEU A 206 -9.13 7.63 -10.33
N SER A 207 -8.51 6.59 -9.76
CA SER A 207 -7.27 6.01 -10.28
C SER A 207 -7.47 5.33 -11.63
N ILE A 208 -8.56 4.59 -11.83
CA ILE A 208 -8.85 3.95 -13.13
C ILE A 208 -9.10 5.00 -14.22
N ILE A 209 -9.89 6.04 -13.92
CA ILE A 209 -10.13 7.15 -14.83
C ILE A 209 -8.83 7.90 -15.11
N GLY A 210 -8.04 8.16 -14.06
CA GLY A 210 -6.73 8.81 -14.15
C GLY A 210 -5.76 8.02 -15.04
N PHE A 211 -5.71 6.69 -14.90
CA PHE A 211 -4.92 5.80 -15.76
C PHE A 211 -5.34 5.93 -17.24
N ILE A 212 -6.63 5.83 -17.54
CA ILE A 212 -7.14 5.91 -18.92
C ILE A 212 -6.84 7.28 -19.51
N ALA A 213 -7.13 8.35 -18.77
CA ALA A 213 -6.92 9.72 -19.22
C ALA A 213 -5.42 10.04 -19.34
N SER A 214 -4.57 9.48 -18.48
CA SER A 214 -3.10 9.61 -18.54
C SER A 214 -2.57 8.96 -19.81
N LEU A 215 -2.96 7.71 -20.05
CA LEU A 215 -2.54 6.97 -21.23
C LEU A 215 -3.01 7.66 -22.53
N ALA A 216 -4.26 8.12 -22.57
CA ALA A 216 -4.78 8.89 -23.70
C ALA A 216 -4.00 10.19 -23.92
N THR A 217 -3.69 10.93 -22.85
CA THR A 217 -2.94 12.18 -22.92
C THR A 217 -1.52 11.95 -23.42
N LEU A 218 -0.78 11.00 -22.84
CA LEU A 218 0.58 10.67 -23.25
C LEU A 218 0.64 10.27 -24.72
N LEU A 219 -0.30 9.43 -25.18
CA LEU A 219 -0.32 8.94 -26.56
C LEU A 219 -0.82 9.97 -27.59
N ALA A 220 -1.66 10.92 -27.19
CA ALA A 220 -2.24 11.92 -28.09
C ALA A 220 -1.33 13.14 -28.32
N VAL A 221 -0.50 13.50 -27.33
CA VAL A 221 0.25 14.76 -27.34
C VAL A 221 1.56 14.66 -28.13
N GLN A 222 2.17 13.48 -28.21
CA GLN A 222 3.43 13.32 -28.94
C GLN A 222 3.22 12.87 -30.40
N GLU A 223 3.56 13.76 -31.33
CA GLU A 223 3.57 13.50 -32.77
C GLU A 223 4.69 12.53 -33.19
N VAL A 224 5.85 12.61 -32.54
CA VAL A 224 7.01 11.72 -32.78
C VAL A 224 7.21 10.82 -31.57
N LYS A 225 7.03 9.51 -31.78
CA LYS A 225 7.20 8.48 -30.75
C LYS A 225 8.59 7.87 -30.82
N GLN A 226 9.13 7.45 -29.67
CA GLN A 226 10.40 6.74 -29.62
C GLN A 226 10.36 5.45 -30.45
N PRO A 227 11.47 5.02 -31.07
CA PRO A 227 11.50 3.79 -31.84
C PRO A 227 11.29 2.59 -30.92
N SER A 228 10.59 1.55 -31.39
CA SER A 228 10.36 0.33 -30.60
C SER A 228 11.65 -0.36 -30.16
N LYS A 229 12.76 -0.13 -30.86
CA LYS A 229 14.10 -0.58 -30.46
C LYS A 229 14.51 -0.01 -29.09
N PHE A 230 14.28 1.29 -28.86
CA PHE A 230 14.54 1.94 -27.59
C PHE A 230 13.67 1.35 -26.47
N VAL A 231 12.38 1.14 -26.76
CA VAL A 231 11.41 0.65 -25.77
C VAL A 231 11.69 -0.79 -25.33
N PHE A 232 12.04 -1.69 -26.25
CA PHE A 232 12.12 -3.12 -25.96
C PHE A 232 13.52 -3.70 -25.90
N THR A 233 14.53 -3.09 -26.53
CA THR A 233 15.84 -3.75 -26.73
C THR A 233 17.04 -2.94 -26.27
N GLU A 234 16.90 -1.62 -26.13
CA GLU A 234 18.02 -0.75 -25.78
C GLU A 234 18.26 -0.74 -24.28
N PHE A 235 19.20 -1.58 -23.84
CA PHE A 235 19.63 -1.62 -22.46
C PHE A 235 20.72 -0.58 -22.21
N THR A 236 20.40 0.41 -21.38
CA THR A 236 21.33 1.46 -20.99
C THR A 236 21.51 1.47 -19.49
N ASN A 237 22.74 1.27 -19.03
CA ASN A 237 23.09 1.23 -17.62
C ASN A 237 23.94 2.45 -17.26
N VAL A 238 23.38 3.32 -16.42
CA VAL A 238 24.04 4.50 -15.84
C VAL A 238 24.09 4.44 -14.31
N SER A 239 23.77 3.28 -13.74
CA SER A 239 23.70 3.05 -12.29
C SER A 239 25.07 3.00 -11.60
N GLY A 240 26.15 2.81 -12.37
CA GLY A 240 27.50 2.58 -11.85
C GLY A 240 27.80 1.13 -11.45
N TRP A 241 26.80 0.24 -11.49
CA TRP A 241 26.97 -1.20 -11.26
C TRP A 241 27.24 -1.96 -12.56
N THR A 242 27.73 -3.19 -12.47
CA THR A 242 27.80 -4.07 -13.65
C THR A 242 26.39 -4.39 -14.15
N ASP A 243 26.23 -4.66 -15.46
CA ASP A 243 24.91 -4.83 -16.09
C ASP A 243 24.04 -5.88 -15.41
N GLY A 244 24.63 -6.98 -14.93
CA GLY A 244 23.91 -8.01 -14.18
C GLY A 244 23.35 -7.49 -12.84
N TRP A 245 24.15 -6.75 -12.07
CA TRP A 245 23.70 -6.16 -10.81
C TRP A 245 22.69 -5.04 -11.03
N ALA A 246 22.91 -4.20 -12.05
CA ALA A 246 21.96 -3.16 -12.45
C ALA A 246 20.60 -3.79 -12.79
N ALA A 247 20.56 -4.83 -13.62
CA ALA A 247 19.32 -5.53 -13.95
C ALA A 247 18.59 -6.07 -12.71
N MET A 248 19.32 -6.56 -11.70
CA MET A 248 18.74 -7.03 -10.44
C MET A 248 18.18 -5.90 -9.57
N ILE A 249 18.88 -4.78 -9.49
CA ILE A 249 18.40 -3.58 -8.78
C ILE A 249 17.14 -3.03 -9.47
N GLY A 250 17.16 -2.95 -10.81
CA GLY A 250 16.03 -2.54 -11.61
C GLY A 250 14.81 -3.45 -11.43
N LEU A 251 15.01 -4.77 -11.46
CA LEU A 251 13.95 -5.75 -11.21
C LEU A 251 13.37 -5.60 -9.80
N ALA A 252 14.21 -5.44 -8.78
CA ALA A 252 13.77 -5.23 -7.40
C ALA A 252 12.93 -3.95 -7.27
N SER A 253 13.31 -2.88 -7.97
CA SER A 253 12.52 -1.66 -8.02
C SER A 253 11.17 -1.85 -8.74
N CYS A 254 11.11 -2.69 -9.77
CA CYS A 254 9.86 -3.02 -10.46
C CYS A 254 8.89 -3.81 -9.56
N LEU A 255 9.40 -4.63 -8.62
CA LEU A 255 8.55 -5.37 -7.67
C LEU A 255 7.76 -4.46 -6.72
N TRP A 256 8.26 -3.25 -6.45
CA TRP A 256 7.55 -2.24 -5.66
C TRP A 256 6.13 -1.95 -6.21
N ALA A 257 5.95 -2.01 -7.53
CA ALA A 257 4.67 -1.78 -8.19
C ALA A 257 3.56 -2.78 -7.75
N TYR A 258 3.94 -3.93 -7.20
CA TYR A 258 3.02 -5.00 -6.81
C TYR A 258 2.94 -5.22 -5.29
N CYS A 259 3.61 -4.38 -4.51
CA CYS A 259 3.57 -4.43 -3.06
C CYS A 259 2.18 -4.07 -2.51
N GLY A 260 1.75 -4.74 -1.43
CA GLY A 260 0.44 -4.50 -0.80
C GLY A 260 -0.68 -5.45 -1.27
N ILE A 261 -0.33 -6.54 -1.95
CA ILE A 261 -1.26 -7.57 -2.43
C ILE A 261 -2.05 -8.28 -1.31
N ASP A 262 -1.50 -8.30 -0.10
CA ASP A 262 -2.11 -8.87 1.10
C ASP A 262 -3.11 -7.92 1.78
N ALA A 263 -3.20 -6.65 1.33
CA ALA A 263 -4.05 -5.61 1.90
C ALA A 263 -5.51 -6.07 2.18
N PRO A 264 -6.19 -6.80 1.27
CA PRO A 264 -7.54 -7.30 1.52
C PRO A 264 -7.70 -8.17 2.78
N SER A 265 -6.63 -8.85 3.24
CA SER A 265 -6.71 -9.75 4.39
C SER A 265 -6.86 -9.02 5.71
N HIS A 266 -6.29 -7.83 5.83
CA HIS A 266 -6.38 -7.01 7.05
C HIS A 266 -7.81 -6.52 7.31
N LEU A 267 -8.72 -6.65 6.34
CA LEU A 267 -10.14 -6.33 6.46
C LEU A 267 -11.02 -7.56 6.70
N SER A 268 -10.47 -8.75 6.97
CA SER A 268 -11.27 -9.99 6.98
C SER A 268 -12.47 -9.96 7.96
N GLU A 269 -12.32 -9.24 9.06
CA GLU A 269 -13.36 -9.10 10.08
C GLU A 269 -14.52 -8.20 9.62
N GLU A 270 -14.27 -7.27 8.69
CA GLU A 270 -15.27 -6.33 8.16
C GLU A 270 -15.81 -6.72 6.78
N VAL A 271 -15.22 -7.74 6.15
CA VAL A 271 -15.64 -8.28 4.84
C VAL A 271 -16.73 -9.35 5.01
N ASP A 272 -17.76 -9.28 4.17
CA ASP A 272 -18.74 -10.36 4.07
C ASP A 272 -18.13 -11.60 3.40
N ASN A 273 -18.43 -12.78 3.91
CA ASN A 273 -17.86 -14.07 3.46
C ASN A 273 -16.33 -14.02 3.17
N PRO A 274 -15.49 -13.78 4.18
CA PRO A 274 -14.07 -13.46 3.99
C PRO A 274 -13.24 -14.61 3.40
N SER A 275 -13.58 -15.87 3.70
CA SER A 275 -12.90 -17.05 3.13
C SER A 275 -13.02 -17.15 1.62
N ARG A 276 -14.05 -16.52 1.02
CA ARG A 276 -14.22 -16.45 -0.43
C ARG A 276 -13.82 -15.10 -1.01
N ASN A 277 -14.20 -14.01 -0.36
CA ASN A 277 -14.06 -12.68 -0.95
C ASN A 277 -12.64 -12.13 -0.86
N ILE A 278 -11.85 -12.49 0.16
CA ILE A 278 -10.44 -12.07 0.26
C ILE A 278 -9.59 -12.70 -0.85
N PRO A 279 -9.62 -14.02 -1.07
CA PRO A 279 -8.88 -14.64 -2.17
C PRO A 279 -9.22 -14.05 -3.54
N ILE A 280 -10.52 -13.82 -3.80
CA ILE A 280 -10.98 -13.20 -5.06
C ILE A 280 -10.44 -11.77 -5.17
N ALA A 281 -10.50 -11.00 -4.09
CA ALA A 281 -9.99 -9.63 -4.08
C ALA A 281 -8.48 -9.56 -4.31
N THR A 282 -7.70 -10.45 -3.68
CA THR A 282 -6.26 -10.58 -3.89
C THR A 282 -5.93 -10.91 -5.34
N GLY A 283 -6.61 -11.89 -5.94
CA GLY A 283 -6.41 -12.25 -7.36
C GLY A 283 -6.81 -11.13 -8.33
N ALA A 284 -7.95 -10.47 -8.10
CA ALA A 284 -8.38 -9.35 -8.93
C ALA A 284 -7.42 -8.16 -8.82
N THR A 285 -6.90 -7.88 -7.62
CA THR A 285 -5.95 -6.80 -7.35
C THR A 285 -4.70 -6.95 -8.21
N ILE A 286 -4.05 -8.12 -8.19
CA ILE A 286 -2.82 -8.34 -8.98
C ILE A 286 -3.06 -8.30 -10.48
N ILE A 287 -4.15 -8.87 -10.98
CA ILE A 287 -4.49 -8.85 -12.41
C ILE A 287 -4.68 -7.40 -12.88
N LEU A 288 -5.46 -6.60 -12.14
CA LEU A 288 -5.67 -5.19 -12.45
C LEU A 288 -4.37 -4.39 -12.36
N GLY A 289 -3.53 -4.67 -11.36
CA GLY A 289 -2.22 -4.05 -11.21
C GLY A 289 -1.30 -4.30 -12.40
N ILE A 290 -1.18 -5.56 -12.84
CA ILE A 290 -0.37 -5.97 -14.00
C ILE A 290 -0.86 -5.27 -15.27
N ILE A 291 -2.16 -5.30 -15.54
CA ILE A 291 -2.73 -4.68 -16.74
C ILE A 291 -2.46 -3.18 -16.75
N THR A 292 -2.76 -2.49 -15.65
CA THR A 292 -2.62 -1.02 -15.58
C THR A 292 -1.17 -0.58 -15.68
N VAL A 293 -0.25 -1.18 -14.92
CA VAL A 293 1.16 -0.76 -14.91
C VAL A 293 1.85 -1.04 -16.25
N ILE A 294 1.62 -2.21 -16.87
CA ILE A 294 2.26 -2.55 -18.14
C ILE A 294 1.75 -1.66 -19.27
N ALA A 295 0.42 -1.51 -19.38
CA ALA A 295 -0.17 -0.68 -20.43
C ALA A 295 0.29 0.78 -20.30
N TRP A 296 0.29 1.29 -19.08
CA TRP A 296 0.74 2.65 -18.79
C TRP A 296 2.23 2.84 -19.10
N ASN A 297 3.07 1.91 -18.66
CA ASN A 297 4.52 1.99 -18.83
C ASN A 297 4.94 1.89 -20.31
N ILE A 298 4.28 1.05 -21.11
CA ILE A 298 4.51 1.01 -22.56
C ILE A 298 4.21 2.39 -23.17
N GLY A 299 3.06 2.99 -22.82
CA GLY A 299 2.69 4.32 -23.29
C GLY A 299 3.71 5.40 -22.91
N LEU A 300 4.17 5.38 -21.67
CA LEU A 300 5.19 6.30 -21.16
C LEU A 300 6.53 6.17 -21.88
N MET A 301 7.01 4.94 -22.12
CA MET A 301 8.29 4.70 -22.79
C MET A 301 8.34 5.25 -24.23
N TYR A 302 7.20 5.32 -24.93
CA TYR A 302 7.11 5.92 -26.25
C TYR A 302 7.22 7.45 -26.25
N VAL A 303 7.05 8.09 -25.09
CA VAL A 303 6.90 9.55 -24.93
C VAL A 303 8.11 10.20 -24.26
N ILE A 304 8.95 9.42 -23.56
CA ILE A 304 10.18 9.93 -22.94
C ILE A 304 11.10 10.55 -24.00
N LYS A 305 11.60 11.76 -23.73
CA LYS A 305 12.57 12.47 -24.59
C LYS A 305 13.96 12.48 -23.97
N ASP A 306 14.05 12.86 -22.70
CA ASP A 306 15.31 12.94 -21.97
C ASP A 306 15.29 12.01 -20.75
N VAL A 307 15.96 10.86 -20.90
CA VAL A 307 16.12 9.86 -19.84
C VAL A 307 16.98 10.40 -18.70
N GLN A 308 18.00 11.22 -18.98
CA GLN A 308 18.95 11.66 -17.97
C GLN A 308 18.34 12.72 -17.05
N GLY A 309 17.62 13.69 -17.63
CA GLY A 309 16.84 14.66 -16.86
C GLY A 309 15.78 13.99 -15.98
N LEU A 310 15.22 12.88 -16.46
CA LEU A 310 14.21 12.10 -15.74
C LEU A 310 14.80 11.34 -14.54
N ILE A 311 16.00 10.76 -14.69
CA ILE A 311 16.74 10.10 -13.60
C ILE A 311 17.19 11.11 -12.54
N ALA A 312 17.59 12.32 -12.96
CA ALA A 312 18.04 13.37 -12.06
C ALA A 312 16.90 14.09 -11.32
N SER A 313 15.65 13.96 -11.80
CA SER A 313 14.50 14.64 -11.23
C SER A 313 14.06 14.02 -9.90
N GLY A 314 13.75 14.88 -8.92
CA GLY A 314 13.15 14.45 -7.65
C GLY A 314 11.70 13.95 -7.78
N ALA A 315 11.01 14.26 -8.89
CA ALA A 315 9.70 13.67 -9.22
C ALA A 315 9.69 13.28 -10.71
N PRO A 316 10.14 12.07 -11.05
CA PRO A 316 10.28 11.64 -12.43
C PRO A 316 8.96 11.76 -13.20
N ILE A 317 7.84 11.33 -12.62
CA ILE A 317 6.54 11.39 -13.29
C ILE A 317 6.15 12.81 -13.73
N MET A 318 6.37 13.81 -12.88
CA MET A 318 6.07 15.20 -13.19
C MET A 318 6.92 15.67 -14.38
N GLU A 319 8.19 15.27 -14.41
CA GLU A 319 9.10 15.62 -15.48
C GLU A 319 8.73 14.94 -16.81
N VAL A 320 8.25 13.69 -16.80
CA VAL A 320 7.69 13.05 -18.01
C VAL A 320 6.56 13.88 -18.59
N TYR A 321 5.60 14.27 -17.77
CA TYR A 321 4.48 15.10 -18.24
C TYR A 321 4.92 16.48 -18.69
N ASN A 322 5.91 17.06 -18.03
CA ASN A 322 6.49 18.34 -18.44
C ASN A 322 7.14 18.26 -19.83
N GLN A 323 7.95 17.22 -20.08
CA GLN A 323 8.59 16.97 -21.38
C GLN A 323 7.58 16.60 -22.48
N ALA A 324 6.51 15.90 -22.10
CA ALA A 324 5.46 15.46 -23.02
C ALA A 324 4.51 16.60 -23.41
N LEU A 325 4.02 17.38 -22.44
CA LEU A 325 2.96 18.36 -22.64
C LEU A 325 3.49 19.76 -22.96
N GLY A 326 4.70 20.11 -22.50
CA GLY A 326 5.26 21.45 -22.68
C GLY A 326 4.44 22.58 -22.04
N SER A 327 3.48 22.25 -21.16
CA SER A 327 2.56 23.19 -20.54
C SER A 327 2.54 23.02 -19.03
N LYS A 328 2.91 24.09 -18.28
CA LYS A 328 2.94 24.10 -16.81
C LYS A 328 1.57 23.72 -16.20
N THR A 329 0.47 24.18 -16.80
CA THR A 329 -0.89 23.87 -16.33
C THR A 329 -1.23 22.39 -16.50
N ALA A 330 -0.93 21.81 -17.66
CA ALA A 330 -1.22 20.40 -17.92
C ALA A 330 -0.35 19.48 -17.05
N THR A 331 0.93 19.83 -16.86
CA THR A 331 1.83 19.14 -15.91
C THR A 331 1.28 19.17 -14.49
N THR A 332 0.72 20.30 -14.04
CA THR A 332 0.16 20.43 -12.68
C THR A 332 -1.01 19.47 -12.44
N ILE A 333 -1.87 19.26 -13.45
CA ILE A 333 -3.00 18.34 -13.36
C ILE A 333 -2.53 16.89 -13.22
N TRP A 334 -1.44 16.53 -13.89
CA TRP A 334 -0.93 15.15 -13.93
C TRP A 334 0.11 14.80 -12.87
N ALA A 335 0.62 15.80 -12.16
CA ALA A 335 1.66 15.65 -11.14
C ALA A 335 1.13 15.35 -9.73
N ILE A 336 -0.18 15.52 -9.49
CA ILE A 336 -0.88 15.32 -8.22
C ILE A 336 -1.80 14.11 -8.35
#